data_AF-A0A6M4MGL4-F1
#
_entry.id   AF-A0A6M4MGL4-F1
#
_cell.length_a   1.000
_cell.length_b   1.000
_cell.length_c   1.000
_cell.angle_alpha   90.00
_cell.angle_beta   90.00
_cell.angle_gamma   90.00
#
_symmetry.space_group_name_H-M   'P 1'
#
loop_
_entity.id
_entity.type
_entity.pdbx_description
1 polymer ?
#
loop_
_entity_poly.entity_id
_entity_poly.type
_entity_poly.pdbx_seq_one_letter_code
_entity_poly.pdbx_strand_id
1 'polypeptide(L)'
;MNKKYENPDNIYTQQVKQLIEMVHPQDPEQASVYEDARRYFALTPSLEAHAHELKMQLGALQENTKKEEAFLHLKDQLKATKKKLEDERLQRVAKLRDVSLRLLELCEGDTFEETQLLSSKFLGTIMLITQGTERNFARLHQRLKPLYKAVLTLRLVDRLLEEESISHPYLSHYRESLNRFRGNYFWQEKWQTELAIPLITGAILQDIGLQHPDALLILNGKENDQDEFRLLEETQRKLLLKLNYHHTMSYLQQGLGLPAYIGNDKAERDQFFKTHQIANQFRQQLVKDAFVSKSGIGELLKIPQIYVSIVLSTKADYDRKSLPKGYMLIEQLAKKGALNPRLAEAFIKIVGYFPQGFGITFIPVNERGQEKNQYEYAIVTQLNPKDPAEPMCRIVSRNLTYISSGTAEIISKSRNLFFPANRQKLMRVGKDRLIEIMSQLSNNFNSEDIDNLVPPLWEPNEFFSNKRNQNLWNRSL
;
A
#
# COMPACT_ATOMS: atom_id res chain seq x y z
N MET A 1 35.31 23.30 -3.23
CA MET A 1 35.08 22.13 -2.35
C MET A 1 33.64 21.66 -2.53
N ASN A 2 33.43 20.61 -3.33
CA ASN A 2 32.11 20.01 -3.56
C ASN A 2 31.63 19.33 -2.27
N LYS A 3 30.68 19.94 -1.56
CA LYS A 3 29.83 19.20 -0.63
C LYS A 3 29.02 18.21 -1.47
N LYS A 4 29.47 16.95 -1.54
CA LYS A 4 28.60 15.83 -1.91
C LYS A 4 27.39 15.94 -0.98
N TYR A 5 26.22 16.23 -1.53
CA TYR A 5 24.97 16.03 -0.81
C TYR A 5 24.90 14.55 -0.47
N GLU A 6 25.29 14.18 0.75
CA GLU A 6 24.98 12.84 1.26
C GLU A 6 23.47 12.76 1.32
N ASN A 7 22.88 11.89 0.49
CA ASN A 7 21.47 11.58 0.61
C ASN A 7 21.23 11.04 2.04
N PRO A 8 20.33 11.66 2.83
CA PRO A 8 20.10 11.29 4.22
C PRO A 8 19.51 9.88 4.38
N ASP A 9 19.02 9.28 3.30
CA ASP A 9 18.49 7.92 3.30
C ASP A 9 19.50 6.89 2.78
N ASN A 10 19.33 5.64 3.21
CA ASN A 10 19.97 4.49 2.59
C ASN A 10 19.33 4.18 1.22
N ILE A 11 20.00 3.32 0.43
CA ILE A 11 19.57 3.01 -0.95
C ILE A 11 18.15 2.42 -0.98
N TYR A 12 17.82 1.55 -0.04
CA TYR A 12 16.51 0.90 -0.01
C TYR A 12 15.38 1.90 0.28
N THR A 13 15.55 2.76 1.28
CA THR A 13 14.56 3.81 1.59
C THR A 13 14.38 4.77 0.41
N GLN A 14 15.44 5.06 -0.34
CA GLN A 14 15.34 5.84 -1.59
C GLN A 14 14.51 5.10 -2.65
N GLN A 15 14.71 3.79 -2.84
CA GLN A 15 13.93 2.98 -3.79
C GLN A 15 12.43 2.95 -3.42
N VAL A 16 12.12 2.81 -2.12
CA VAL A 16 10.73 2.89 -1.62
C VAL A 16 10.12 4.27 -1.93
N LYS A 17 10.84 5.36 -1.64
CA LYS A 17 10.38 6.72 -1.97
C LYS A 17 10.17 6.92 -3.47
N GLN A 18 11.09 6.45 -4.30
CA GLN A 18 10.93 6.50 -5.77
C GLN A 18 9.69 5.74 -6.24
N LEU A 19 9.42 4.56 -5.68
CA LEU A 19 8.23 3.80 -6.02
C LEU A 19 6.93 4.53 -5.62
N ILE A 20 6.93 5.22 -4.48
CA ILE A 20 5.82 6.08 -4.06
C ILE A 20 5.59 7.20 -5.10
N GLU A 21 6.65 7.87 -5.55
CA GLU A 21 6.55 8.91 -6.58
C GLU A 21 6.03 8.38 -7.93
N MET A 22 6.39 7.14 -8.30
CA MET A 22 5.86 6.52 -9.52
C MET A 22 4.33 6.26 -9.46
N VAL A 23 3.78 6.07 -8.26
CA VAL A 23 2.34 5.81 -8.07
C VAL A 23 1.57 7.10 -7.84
N HIS A 24 1.92 7.82 -6.77
CA HIS A 24 1.27 9.05 -6.35
C HIS A 24 2.31 10.07 -5.87
N PRO A 25 2.79 10.93 -6.78
CA PRO A 25 3.88 11.83 -6.49
C PRO A 25 3.45 12.95 -5.56
N GLN A 26 4.45 13.60 -4.96
CA GLN A 26 4.25 14.84 -4.21
C GLN A 26 3.93 16.00 -5.14
N ASP A 27 4.66 16.07 -6.25
CA ASP A 27 4.44 17.02 -7.33
C ASP A 27 3.34 16.48 -8.27
N PRO A 28 2.18 17.15 -8.37
CA PRO A 28 1.10 16.72 -9.26
C PRO A 28 1.48 16.66 -10.74
N GLU A 29 2.48 17.43 -11.18
CA GLU A 29 2.92 17.46 -12.58
C GLU A 29 3.84 16.29 -12.95
N GLN A 30 4.34 15.56 -11.95
CA GLN A 30 5.21 14.42 -12.17
C GLN A 30 4.44 13.24 -12.78
N ALA A 31 4.99 12.67 -13.86
CA ALA A 31 4.45 11.50 -14.52
C ALA A 31 4.33 10.31 -13.54
N SER A 32 3.10 9.81 -13.38
CA SER A 32 2.78 8.76 -12.41
C SER A 32 1.53 8.00 -12.81
N VAL A 33 1.18 6.95 -12.05
CA VAL A 33 -0.08 6.20 -12.25
C VAL A 33 -1.31 7.10 -12.01
N TYR A 34 -1.27 7.95 -11.00
CA TYR A 34 -2.39 8.83 -10.67
C TYR A 34 -2.53 9.96 -11.68
N GLU A 35 -1.41 10.51 -12.17
CA GLU A 35 -1.44 11.52 -13.22
C GLU A 35 -1.96 10.97 -14.55
N ASP A 36 -1.59 9.74 -14.91
CA ASP A 36 -2.14 9.07 -16.09
C ASP A 36 -3.67 8.93 -16.03
N ALA A 37 -4.21 8.66 -14.84
CA ALA A 37 -5.66 8.58 -14.62
C ALA A 37 -6.32 9.95 -14.70
N ARG A 38 -5.74 10.99 -14.09
CA ARG A 38 -6.23 12.38 -14.21
C ARG A 38 -6.29 12.81 -15.68
N ARG A 39 -5.20 12.58 -16.43
CA ARG A 39 -5.12 12.86 -17.86
C ARG A 39 -6.15 12.07 -18.66
N TYR A 40 -6.34 10.79 -18.34
CA TYR A 40 -7.38 9.98 -18.98
C TYR A 40 -8.77 10.58 -18.78
N PHE A 41 -9.16 10.89 -17.54
CA PHE A 41 -10.48 11.44 -17.26
C PHE A 41 -10.70 12.85 -17.83
N ALA A 42 -9.64 13.68 -17.88
CA ALA A 42 -9.75 15.05 -18.37
C ALA A 42 -9.71 15.18 -19.90
N LEU A 43 -8.86 14.40 -20.59
CA LEU A 43 -8.56 14.64 -22.00
C LEU A 43 -9.03 13.52 -22.94
N THR A 44 -9.00 12.26 -22.51
CA THR A 44 -9.31 11.13 -23.39
C THR A 44 -10.73 11.15 -23.96
N PRO A 45 -11.79 11.49 -23.21
CA PRO A 45 -13.15 11.58 -23.76
C PRO A 45 -13.29 12.53 -24.95
N SER A 46 -12.62 13.70 -24.90
CA SER A 46 -12.62 14.66 -26.00
C SER A 46 -11.90 14.12 -27.24
N LEU A 47 -10.77 13.44 -27.05
CA LEU A 47 -10.02 12.81 -28.13
C LEU A 47 -10.81 11.66 -28.78
N GLU A 48 -11.53 10.87 -27.99
CA GLU A 48 -12.39 9.79 -28.49
C GLU A 48 -13.58 10.34 -29.27
N ALA A 49 -14.22 11.41 -28.79
CA ALA A 49 -15.30 12.10 -29.50
C ALA A 49 -14.82 12.66 -30.86
N HIS A 50 -13.64 13.30 -30.87
CA HIS A 50 -13.03 13.80 -32.10
C HIS A 50 -12.71 12.66 -33.10
N ALA A 51 -12.16 11.53 -32.61
CA ALA A 51 -11.92 10.36 -33.44
C ALA A 51 -13.22 9.77 -34.02
N HIS A 52 -14.32 9.80 -33.26
CA HIS A 52 -15.63 9.38 -33.73
C HIS A 52 -16.17 10.30 -34.82
N GLU A 53 -16.05 11.62 -34.63
CA GLU A 53 -16.46 12.63 -35.61
C GLU A 53 -15.69 12.47 -36.94
N LEU A 54 -14.37 12.36 -36.88
CA LEU A 54 -13.52 12.11 -38.06
C LEU A 54 -13.94 10.83 -38.80
N LYS A 55 -14.31 9.78 -38.07
CA LYS A 55 -14.79 8.52 -38.65
C LYS A 55 -16.14 8.71 -39.37
N MET A 56 -17.06 9.49 -38.81
CA MET A 56 -18.35 9.80 -39.43
C MET A 56 -18.17 10.64 -40.70
N GLN A 57 -17.28 11.65 -40.67
CA GLN A 57 -16.97 12.47 -41.83
C GLN A 57 -16.34 11.66 -42.97
N LEU A 58 -15.46 10.70 -42.66
CA LEU A 58 -14.90 9.78 -43.64
C LEU A 58 -15.96 8.90 -44.29
N GLY A 59 -16.94 8.40 -43.51
CA GLY A 59 -18.06 7.62 -44.03
C GLY A 59 -18.90 8.42 -45.03
N ALA A 60 -19.16 9.69 -44.74
CA ALA A 60 -19.91 10.58 -45.64
C ALA A 60 -19.17 10.94 -46.94
N LEU A 61 -17.84 10.78 -46.98
CA LEU A 61 -17.01 11.08 -48.15
C LEU A 61 -16.73 9.86 -49.05
N GLN A 62 -17.01 8.64 -48.58
CA GLN A 62 -16.75 7.40 -49.34
C GLN A 62 -17.52 7.31 -50.67
N GLU A 63 -18.61 8.04 -50.83
CA GLU A 63 -19.45 8.03 -52.04
C GLU A 63 -19.07 9.13 -53.04
N ASN A 64 -18.10 10.01 -52.74
CA ASN A 64 -17.85 11.22 -53.53
C ASN A 64 -16.41 11.27 -54.08
N THR A 65 -16.25 10.76 -55.31
CA THR A 65 -14.96 10.68 -56.05
C THR A 65 -14.30 12.04 -56.32
N LYS A 66 -14.99 13.17 -56.12
CA LYS A 66 -14.44 14.51 -56.35
C LYS A 66 -13.69 15.12 -55.15
N LYS A 67 -13.58 14.40 -54.02
CA LYS A 67 -12.96 14.90 -52.77
C LYS A 67 -11.83 13.98 -52.25
N GLU A 68 -11.00 13.45 -53.15
CA GLU A 68 -9.97 12.46 -52.84
C GLU A 68 -8.88 12.99 -51.87
N GLU A 69 -8.42 14.24 -52.04
CA GLU A 69 -7.44 14.87 -51.13
C GLU A 69 -8.00 15.06 -49.71
N ALA A 70 -9.24 15.53 -49.59
CA ALA A 70 -9.90 15.72 -48.30
C ALA A 70 -10.14 14.37 -47.59
N PHE A 71 -10.47 13.33 -48.35
CA PHE A 71 -10.60 11.97 -47.84
C PHE A 71 -9.26 11.45 -47.28
N LEU A 72 -8.17 11.65 -48.01
CA LEU A 72 -6.84 11.22 -47.57
C LEU A 72 -6.39 11.95 -46.30
N HIS A 73 -6.59 13.27 -46.25
CA HIS A 73 -6.26 14.09 -45.08
C HIS A 73 -7.04 13.66 -43.83
N LEU A 74 -8.35 13.46 -43.92
CA LEU A 74 -9.17 12.99 -42.79
C LEU A 74 -8.77 11.58 -42.33
N LYS A 75 -8.40 10.71 -43.28
CA LYS A 75 -7.92 9.36 -42.98
C LYS A 75 -6.61 9.39 -42.19
N ASP A 76 -5.68 10.27 -42.57
CA ASP A 76 -4.41 10.44 -41.87
C ASP A 76 -4.61 11.06 -40.48
N GLN A 77 -5.49 12.05 -40.34
CA GLN A 77 -5.87 12.62 -39.04
C GLN A 77 -6.50 11.58 -38.10
N LEU A 78 -7.42 10.75 -38.61
CA LEU A 78 -8.03 9.68 -37.83
C LEU A 78 -6.99 8.64 -37.41
N LYS A 79 -6.07 8.28 -38.30
CA LYS A 79 -4.97 7.34 -38.02
C LYS A 79 -4.04 7.89 -36.95
N ALA A 80 -3.65 9.17 -37.04
CA ALA A 80 -2.81 9.84 -36.06
C ALA A 80 -3.49 9.92 -34.68
N THR A 81 -4.77 10.28 -34.65
CA THR A 81 -5.56 10.37 -33.41
C THR A 81 -5.70 9.00 -32.73
N LYS A 82 -6.04 7.96 -33.50
CA LYS A 82 -6.11 6.59 -32.98
C LYS A 82 -4.77 6.08 -32.47
N LYS A 83 -3.69 6.39 -33.19
CA LYS A 83 -2.33 6.03 -32.76
C LYS A 83 -1.99 6.70 -31.44
N LYS A 84 -2.27 8.00 -31.28
CA LYS A 84 -2.05 8.72 -30.02
C LYS A 84 -2.82 8.10 -28.86
N LEU A 85 -4.10 7.76 -29.05
CA LEU A 85 -4.93 7.10 -28.03
C LEU A 85 -4.34 5.74 -27.63
N GLU A 86 -3.88 4.95 -28.61
CA GLU A 86 -3.28 3.64 -28.35
C GLU A 86 -1.90 3.75 -27.68
N ASP A 87 -1.06 4.69 -28.10
CA ASP A 87 0.24 4.94 -27.49
C ASP A 87 0.08 5.36 -26.02
N GLU A 88 -0.86 6.27 -25.71
CA GLU A 88 -1.17 6.66 -24.33
C GLU A 88 -1.68 5.47 -23.51
N ARG A 89 -2.57 4.64 -24.09
CA ARG A 89 -3.09 3.43 -23.42
C ARG A 89 -1.98 2.43 -23.09
N LEU A 90 -1.08 2.17 -24.04
CA LEU A 90 0.05 1.26 -23.85
C LEU A 90 1.03 1.78 -22.80
N GLN A 91 1.29 3.09 -22.77
CA GLN A 91 2.10 3.73 -21.73
C GLN A 91 1.52 3.52 -20.33
N ARG A 92 0.20 3.67 -20.16
CA ARG A 92 -0.47 3.41 -18.86
C ARG A 92 -0.27 1.98 -18.39
N VAL A 93 -0.42 0.99 -19.29
CA VAL A 93 -0.23 -0.43 -18.96
C VAL A 93 1.23 -0.73 -18.63
N ALA A 94 2.17 -0.20 -19.41
CA ALA A 94 3.60 -0.36 -19.18
C ALA A 94 4.00 0.20 -17.80
N LYS A 95 3.56 1.43 -17.47
CA LYS A 95 3.84 2.06 -16.18
C LYS A 95 3.30 1.24 -15.00
N LEU A 96 2.08 0.72 -15.11
CA LEU A 96 1.51 -0.16 -14.07
C LEU A 96 2.31 -1.46 -13.91
N ARG A 97 2.77 -2.05 -15.02
CA ARG A 97 3.65 -3.22 -14.99
C ARG A 97 4.96 -2.87 -14.30
N ASP A 98 5.61 -1.79 -14.68
CA ASP A 98 6.91 -1.37 -14.10
C ASP A 98 6.80 -1.11 -12.60
N VAL A 99 5.75 -0.41 -12.16
CA VAL A 99 5.45 -0.22 -10.73
C VAL A 99 5.28 -1.56 -10.02
N SER A 100 4.55 -2.49 -10.63
CA SER A 100 4.29 -3.81 -10.03
C SER A 100 5.57 -4.64 -9.91
N LEU A 101 6.42 -4.63 -10.94
CA LEU A 101 7.70 -5.33 -10.93
C LEU A 101 8.65 -4.75 -9.88
N ARG A 102 8.77 -3.41 -9.81
CA ARG A 102 9.58 -2.74 -8.77
C ARG A 102 9.05 -2.98 -7.36
N LEU A 103 7.74 -3.09 -7.17
CA LEU A 103 7.18 -3.47 -5.88
C LEU A 103 7.62 -4.89 -5.49
N LEU A 104 7.50 -5.83 -6.43
CA LEU A 104 7.92 -7.23 -6.22
C LEU A 104 9.41 -7.33 -5.90
N GLU A 105 10.27 -6.61 -6.60
CA GLU A 105 11.71 -6.53 -6.30
C GLU A 105 12.00 -6.07 -4.85
N LEU A 106 11.10 -5.27 -4.26
CA LEU A 106 11.27 -4.74 -2.90
C LEU A 106 10.59 -5.60 -1.82
N CYS A 107 9.71 -6.54 -2.19
CA CYS A 107 8.89 -7.31 -1.25
C CYS A 107 8.81 -8.83 -1.49
N GLU A 108 9.42 -9.36 -2.55
CA GLU A 108 9.47 -10.79 -2.89
C GLU A 108 10.92 -11.27 -2.88
N GLY A 109 11.16 -12.45 -2.30
CA GLY A 109 12.48 -13.11 -2.27
C GLY A 109 12.40 -14.55 -2.74
N ASP A 110 13.52 -15.27 -2.65
CA ASP A 110 13.62 -16.63 -3.20
C ASP A 110 12.92 -17.68 -2.31
N THR A 111 12.77 -17.38 -1.02
CA THR A 111 12.05 -18.23 -0.05
C THR A 111 10.86 -17.50 0.57
N PHE A 112 10.00 -18.28 1.24
CA PHE A 112 8.88 -17.73 1.99
C PHE A 112 9.36 -16.77 3.08
N GLU A 113 10.38 -17.17 3.85
CA GLU A 113 10.94 -16.38 4.95
C GLU A 113 11.54 -15.07 4.46
N GLU A 114 12.28 -15.11 3.35
CA GLU A 114 12.84 -13.90 2.75
C GLU A 114 11.74 -12.97 2.24
N THR A 115 10.71 -13.52 1.61
CA THR A 115 9.52 -12.78 1.18
C THR A 115 8.81 -12.12 2.36
N GLN A 116 8.64 -12.82 3.49
CA GLN A 116 8.06 -12.22 4.70
C GLN A 116 8.95 -11.10 5.25
N LEU A 117 10.28 -11.27 5.25
CA LEU A 117 11.23 -10.26 5.69
C LEU A 117 11.18 -9.01 4.80
N LEU A 118 11.19 -9.18 3.47
CA LEU A 118 11.15 -8.08 2.51
C LEU A 118 9.81 -7.34 2.56
N SER A 119 8.68 -8.05 2.68
CA SER A 119 7.38 -7.44 2.96
C SER A 119 7.38 -6.64 4.26
N SER A 120 7.93 -7.20 5.35
CA SER A 120 8.00 -6.51 6.64
C SER A 120 8.85 -5.24 6.54
N LYS A 121 10.00 -5.34 5.87
CA LYS A 121 10.91 -4.25 5.54
C LYS A 121 10.22 -3.14 4.74
N PHE A 122 9.46 -3.49 3.70
CA PHE A 122 8.74 -2.51 2.88
C PHE A 122 7.66 -1.78 3.68
N LEU A 123 6.78 -2.53 4.34
CA LEU A 123 5.68 -1.98 5.16
C LEU A 123 6.22 -1.11 6.31
N GLY A 124 7.24 -1.60 7.02
CA GLY A 124 7.90 -0.88 8.10
C GLY A 124 8.57 0.40 7.59
N THR A 125 9.24 0.35 6.43
CA THR A 125 9.85 1.55 5.83
C THR A 125 8.80 2.61 5.50
N ILE A 126 7.66 2.22 4.90
CA ILE A 126 6.54 3.14 4.65
C ILE A 126 6.05 3.77 5.97
N MET A 127 5.90 3.00 7.03
CA MET A 127 5.43 3.53 8.31
C MET A 127 6.47 4.48 8.94
N LEU A 128 7.75 4.13 8.88
CA LEU A 128 8.83 4.87 9.52
C LEU A 128 9.17 6.20 8.86
N ILE A 129 8.83 6.39 7.59
CA ILE A 129 8.95 7.70 6.93
C ILE A 129 7.80 8.66 7.27
N THR A 130 6.75 8.20 7.96
CA THR A 130 5.68 9.08 8.45
C THR A 130 6.08 9.70 9.78
N GLN A 131 5.80 10.99 9.96
CA GLN A 131 5.94 11.73 11.21
C GLN A 131 4.52 11.91 11.77
N GLY A 132 4.29 11.61 13.05
CA GLY A 132 2.97 11.49 13.70
C GLY A 132 1.83 12.35 13.14
N THR A 133 1.51 13.46 13.79
CA THR A 133 0.42 14.40 13.40
C THR A 133 0.97 15.74 12.89
N GLU A 134 2.10 15.71 12.19
CA GLU A 134 2.69 16.93 11.63
C GLU A 134 1.84 17.51 10.49
N ARG A 135 2.07 18.78 10.11
CA ARG A 135 1.34 19.43 9.02
C ARG A 135 1.38 18.58 7.75
N ASN A 136 0.23 18.43 7.08
CA ASN A 136 0.06 17.67 5.84
C ASN A 136 0.24 16.14 5.93
N PHE A 137 0.23 15.53 7.13
CA PHE A 137 0.33 14.07 7.28
C PHE A 137 -0.74 13.32 6.45
N ALA A 138 -1.96 13.87 6.34
CA ALA A 138 -3.05 13.24 5.59
C ALA A 138 -2.72 13.06 4.10
N ARG A 139 -2.12 14.07 3.45
CA ARG A 139 -1.65 13.95 2.07
C ARG A 139 -0.55 12.91 1.92
N LEU A 140 0.42 12.90 2.85
CA LEU A 140 1.46 11.87 2.86
C LEU A 140 0.82 10.48 2.98
N HIS A 141 -0.06 10.27 3.95
CA HIS A 141 -0.72 8.98 4.14
C HIS A 141 -1.49 8.53 2.91
N GLN A 142 -2.28 9.41 2.28
CA GLN A 142 -3.01 9.09 1.06
C GLN A 142 -2.10 8.54 -0.05
N ARG A 143 -0.90 9.12 -0.21
CA ARG A 143 0.11 8.66 -1.18
C ARG A 143 0.71 7.30 -0.85
N LEU A 144 0.82 6.97 0.44
CA LEU A 144 1.40 5.71 0.92
C LEU A 144 0.43 4.52 0.90
N LYS A 145 -0.87 4.78 1.06
CA LYS A 145 -1.92 3.74 1.12
C LYS A 145 -1.89 2.71 -0.02
N PRO A 146 -1.75 3.10 -1.31
CA PRO A 146 -1.88 2.15 -2.42
C PRO A 146 -0.85 1.02 -2.37
N LEU A 147 0.42 1.37 -2.12
CA LEU A 147 1.52 0.41 -2.06
C LEU A 147 1.50 -0.45 -0.78
N TYR A 148 1.17 0.16 0.36
CA TYR A 148 1.01 -0.58 1.62
C TYR A 148 -0.09 -1.64 1.48
N LYS A 149 -1.22 -1.27 0.88
CA LYS A 149 -2.33 -2.17 0.58
C LYS A 149 -1.91 -3.30 -0.37
N ALA A 150 -1.18 -2.99 -1.43
CA ALA A 150 -0.74 -3.98 -2.42
C ALA A 150 0.09 -5.11 -1.80
N VAL A 151 1.07 -4.78 -0.96
CA VAL A 151 1.89 -5.80 -0.27
C VAL A 151 1.06 -6.67 0.65
N LEU A 152 0.16 -6.07 1.42
CA LEU A 152 -0.75 -6.82 2.29
C LEU A 152 -1.69 -7.75 1.50
N THR A 153 -2.19 -7.31 0.35
CA THR A 153 -3.00 -8.14 -0.54
C THR A 153 -2.22 -9.34 -1.06
N LEU A 154 -0.95 -9.17 -1.47
CA LEU A 154 -0.10 -10.28 -1.91
C LEU A 154 0.08 -11.32 -0.79
N ARG A 155 0.46 -10.86 0.40
CA ARG A 155 0.68 -11.74 1.56
C ARG A 155 -0.59 -12.44 2.02
N LEU A 156 -1.73 -11.76 1.96
CA LEU A 156 -3.02 -12.39 2.22
C LEU A 156 -3.29 -13.50 1.20
N VAL A 157 -3.07 -13.27 -0.09
CA VAL A 157 -3.26 -14.32 -1.10
C VAL A 157 -2.34 -15.51 -0.89
N ASP A 158 -1.06 -15.28 -0.57
CA ASP A 158 -0.12 -16.37 -0.26
C ASP A 158 -0.64 -17.27 0.88
N ARG A 159 -1.15 -16.65 1.95
CA ARG A 159 -1.74 -17.37 3.08
C ARG A 159 -2.95 -18.20 2.68
N LEU A 160 -3.77 -17.72 1.75
CA LEU A 160 -4.96 -18.44 1.29
C LEU A 160 -4.64 -19.60 0.36
N LEU A 161 -3.60 -19.45 -0.44
CA LEU A 161 -3.11 -20.55 -1.27
C LEU A 161 -2.53 -21.66 -0.38
N GLU A 162 -1.89 -21.30 0.74
CA GLU A 162 -1.36 -22.25 1.72
C GLU A 162 -2.48 -22.98 2.49
N GLU A 163 -3.47 -22.25 3.00
CA GLU A 163 -4.55 -22.82 3.84
C GLU A 163 -5.68 -23.49 3.02
N GLU A 164 -5.65 -23.38 1.69
CA GLU A 164 -6.74 -23.75 0.78
C GLU A 164 -8.12 -23.21 1.19
N SER A 165 -8.16 -22.09 1.91
CA SER A 165 -9.32 -21.66 2.70
C SER A 165 -10.44 -21.00 1.88
N ILE A 166 -10.18 -20.69 0.60
CA ILE A 166 -11.17 -20.19 -0.37
C ILE A 166 -11.15 -21.02 -1.66
N SER A 167 -12.33 -21.53 -2.01
CA SER A 167 -12.59 -22.11 -3.33
C SER A 167 -13.00 -21.01 -4.30
N HIS A 168 -12.04 -20.36 -4.96
CA HIS A 168 -12.29 -19.47 -6.07
C HIS A 168 -11.67 -20.07 -7.35
N PRO A 169 -12.44 -20.26 -8.44
CA PRO A 169 -11.97 -20.97 -9.63
C PRO A 169 -10.65 -20.42 -10.18
N TYR A 170 -10.49 -19.09 -10.17
CA TYR A 170 -9.25 -18.48 -10.60
C TYR A 170 -8.07 -18.81 -9.68
N LEU A 171 -8.23 -18.68 -8.36
CA LEU A 171 -7.14 -18.88 -7.40
C LEU A 171 -6.73 -20.35 -7.28
N SER A 172 -7.67 -21.28 -7.47
CA SER A 172 -7.37 -22.72 -7.44
C SER A 172 -6.33 -23.13 -8.47
N HIS A 173 -6.24 -22.42 -9.61
CA HIS A 173 -5.22 -22.68 -10.63
C HIS A 173 -3.80 -22.26 -10.21
N TYR A 174 -3.66 -21.54 -9.09
CA TYR A 174 -2.38 -21.02 -8.62
C TYR A 174 -1.97 -21.58 -7.25
N ARG A 175 -2.60 -22.66 -6.75
CA ARG A 175 -2.20 -23.30 -5.48
C ARG A 175 -0.73 -23.74 -5.48
N GLU A 176 -0.30 -24.33 -6.60
CA GLU A 176 1.09 -24.76 -6.78
C GLU A 176 2.08 -23.60 -6.97
N SER A 177 1.60 -22.34 -7.07
CA SER A 177 2.50 -21.19 -7.17
C SER A 177 3.37 -20.99 -5.94
N LEU A 178 3.06 -21.61 -4.80
CA LEU A 178 3.94 -21.63 -3.62
C LEU A 178 5.27 -22.35 -3.90
N ASN A 179 5.35 -23.19 -4.93
CA ASN A 179 6.61 -23.79 -5.38
C ASN A 179 7.61 -22.75 -5.91
N ARG A 180 7.19 -21.50 -6.16
CA ARG A 180 8.11 -20.40 -6.50
C ARG A 180 9.12 -20.15 -5.38
N PHE A 181 8.75 -20.37 -4.11
CA PHE A 181 9.64 -20.29 -2.95
C PHE A 181 10.65 -21.45 -2.85
N ARG A 182 10.65 -22.34 -3.84
CA ARG A 182 11.56 -23.49 -3.95
C ARG A 182 12.34 -23.44 -5.27
N GLY A 183 12.48 -22.26 -5.85
CA GLY A 183 13.22 -22.04 -7.11
C GLY A 183 12.51 -22.52 -8.38
N ASN A 184 11.20 -22.78 -8.34
CA ASN A 184 10.45 -23.15 -9.54
C ASN A 184 10.18 -21.92 -10.43
N TYR A 185 10.99 -21.76 -11.48
CA TYR A 185 10.92 -20.63 -12.40
C TYR A 185 9.57 -20.52 -13.13
N PHE A 186 8.98 -21.65 -13.55
CA PHE A 186 7.67 -21.65 -14.21
C PHE A 186 6.59 -21.04 -13.31
N TRP A 187 6.53 -21.49 -12.05
CA TRP A 187 5.56 -20.97 -11.09
C TRP A 187 5.86 -19.53 -10.67
N GLN A 188 7.13 -19.13 -10.63
CA GLN A 188 7.54 -17.74 -10.39
C GLN A 188 7.00 -16.81 -11.50
N GLU A 189 7.29 -17.12 -12.76
CA GLU A 189 6.85 -16.30 -13.90
C GLU A 189 5.32 -16.28 -14.04
N LYS A 190 4.70 -17.46 -13.91
CA LYS A 190 3.25 -17.61 -14.01
C LYS A 190 2.53 -16.86 -12.89
N TRP A 191 2.99 -16.99 -11.64
CA TRP A 191 2.44 -16.25 -10.50
C TRP A 191 2.61 -14.75 -10.69
N GLN A 192 3.80 -14.30 -11.07
CA GLN A 192 4.10 -12.88 -11.24
C GLN A 192 3.17 -12.24 -12.28
N THR A 193 3.09 -12.84 -13.47
CA THR A 193 2.34 -12.27 -14.60
C THR A 193 0.84 -12.40 -14.45
N GLU A 194 0.38 -13.57 -14.01
CA GLU A 194 -1.05 -13.88 -14.02
C GLU A 194 -1.73 -13.58 -12.68
N LEU A 195 -1.01 -13.56 -11.55
CA LEU A 195 -1.63 -13.34 -10.23
C LEU A 195 -1.14 -12.07 -9.54
N ALA A 196 0.17 -11.92 -9.34
CA ALA A 196 0.74 -10.82 -8.55
C ALA A 196 0.48 -9.45 -9.19
N ILE A 197 0.78 -9.27 -10.49
CA ILE A 197 0.54 -8.00 -11.19
C ILE A 197 -0.95 -7.61 -11.17
N PRO A 198 -1.92 -8.51 -11.48
CA PRO A 198 -3.34 -8.21 -11.30
C PRO A 198 -3.74 -7.81 -9.88
N LEU A 199 -3.19 -8.46 -8.84
CA LEU A 199 -3.47 -8.11 -7.44
C LEU A 199 -2.91 -6.72 -7.09
N ILE A 200 -1.65 -6.44 -7.44
CA ILE A 200 -0.98 -5.16 -7.17
C ILE A 200 -1.72 -4.02 -7.89
N THR A 201 -1.99 -4.18 -9.18
CA THR A 201 -2.69 -3.16 -9.96
C THR A 201 -4.13 -2.98 -9.50
N GLY A 202 -4.82 -4.05 -9.10
CA GLY A 202 -6.14 -3.96 -8.47
C GLY A 202 -6.11 -3.17 -7.16
N ALA A 203 -5.11 -3.39 -6.31
CA ALA A 203 -4.91 -2.63 -5.09
C ALA A 203 -4.61 -1.15 -5.37
N ILE A 204 -3.68 -0.85 -6.28
CA ILE A 204 -3.31 0.53 -6.62
C ILE A 204 -4.48 1.31 -7.20
N LEU A 205 -5.29 0.67 -8.05
CA LEU A 205 -6.34 1.32 -8.82
C LEU A 205 -7.72 1.32 -8.17
N GLN A 206 -7.89 0.67 -7.02
CA GLN A 206 -9.21 0.52 -6.39
C GLN A 206 -9.94 1.85 -6.18
N ASP A 207 -9.22 2.94 -5.91
CA ASP A 207 -9.77 4.28 -5.67
C ASP A 207 -9.40 5.28 -6.78
N ILE A 208 -8.95 4.80 -7.95
CA ILE A 208 -8.44 5.66 -9.02
C ILE A 208 -9.52 6.55 -9.63
N GLY A 209 -10.79 6.16 -9.54
CA GLY A 209 -11.93 6.95 -9.99
C GLY A 209 -12.07 8.29 -9.26
N LEU A 210 -11.44 8.45 -8.09
CA LEU A 210 -11.37 9.73 -7.39
C LEU A 210 -10.53 10.79 -8.13
N GLN A 211 -9.76 10.40 -9.15
CA GLN A 211 -9.04 11.31 -10.02
C GLN A 211 -9.92 11.96 -11.09
N HIS A 212 -11.20 11.57 -11.18
CA HIS A 212 -12.15 12.19 -12.11
C HIS A 212 -12.50 13.63 -11.69
N PRO A 213 -12.65 14.59 -12.63
CA PRO A 213 -12.99 15.98 -12.31
C PRO A 213 -14.20 16.14 -11.38
N ASP A 214 -15.27 15.38 -11.60
CA ASP A 214 -16.47 15.43 -10.73
C ASP A 214 -16.20 14.98 -9.29
N ALA A 215 -15.31 14.00 -9.09
CA ALA A 215 -14.92 13.55 -7.76
C ALA A 215 -14.03 14.59 -7.07
N LEU A 216 -13.08 15.17 -7.82
CA LEU A 216 -12.22 16.26 -7.35
C LEU A 216 -13.04 17.51 -6.99
N LEU A 217 -14.12 17.80 -7.70
CA LEU A 217 -15.02 18.91 -7.38
C LEU A 217 -15.69 18.75 -6.01
N ILE A 218 -16.07 17.52 -5.65
CA ILE A 218 -16.62 17.21 -4.32
C ILE A 218 -15.52 17.33 -3.27
N LEU A 219 -14.32 16.83 -3.55
CA LEU A 219 -13.21 16.82 -2.61
C LEU A 219 -12.62 18.21 -2.36
N ASN A 220 -12.47 19.04 -3.39
CA ASN A 220 -11.76 20.30 -3.30
C ASN A 220 -12.69 21.53 -3.30
N GLY A 221 -13.97 21.36 -3.61
CA GLY A 221 -14.87 22.49 -3.83
C GLY A 221 -14.69 23.11 -5.23
N LYS A 222 -15.59 24.01 -5.59
CA LYS A 222 -15.59 24.67 -6.92
C LYS A 222 -14.37 25.55 -7.14
N GLU A 223 -13.92 26.21 -6.08
CA GLU A 223 -12.81 27.16 -6.10
C GLU A 223 -11.51 26.56 -5.54
N ASN A 224 -11.46 25.23 -5.35
CA ASN A 224 -10.33 24.52 -4.74
C ASN A 224 -10.02 25.01 -3.30
N ASP A 225 -11.07 25.37 -2.56
CA ASP A 225 -11.03 26.02 -1.24
C ASP A 225 -11.37 25.07 -0.07
N GLN A 226 -11.81 23.85 -0.37
CA GLN A 226 -12.19 22.86 0.64
C GLN A 226 -11.04 21.88 0.92
N ASP A 227 -10.94 21.44 2.18
CA ASP A 227 -10.04 20.34 2.56
C ASP A 227 -10.61 19.00 2.07
N GLU A 228 -9.84 18.30 1.22
CA GLU A 228 -10.17 16.98 0.66
C GLU A 228 -10.36 15.88 1.73
N PHE A 229 -9.81 16.07 2.93
CA PHE A 229 -9.92 15.13 4.04
C PHE A 229 -11.01 15.48 5.06
N ARG A 230 -11.79 16.54 4.81
CA ARG A 230 -12.89 16.93 5.69
C ARG A 230 -13.96 15.85 5.77
N LEU A 231 -14.76 15.93 6.82
CA LEU A 231 -15.94 15.10 6.94
C LEU A 231 -16.97 15.53 5.88
N LEU A 232 -17.24 14.65 4.91
CA LEU A 232 -18.27 14.87 3.91
C LEU A 232 -19.66 14.57 4.46
N GLU A 233 -20.64 15.38 4.05
CA GLU A 233 -22.05 15.10 4.30
C GLU A 233 -22.46 13.77 3.68
N GLU A 234 -23.53 13.16 4.21
CA GLU A 234 -23.95 11.83 3.75
C GLU A 234 -24.26 11.78 2.25
N THR A 235 -24.88 12.84 1.71
CA THR A 235 -25.22 12.98 0.29
C THR A 235 -23.96 13.07 -0.58
N GLN A 236 -23.01 13.93 -0.22
CA GLN A 236 -21.71 14.08 -0.88
C GLN A 236 -20.92 12.79 -0.83
N ARG A 237 -20.87 12.12 0.33
CA ARG A 237 -20.19 10.83 0.52
C ARG A 237 -20.78 9.74 -0.37
N LYS A 238 -22.11 9.62 -0.43
CA LYS A 238 -22.80 8.64 -1.31
C LYS A 238 -22.49 8.90 -2.78
N LEU A 239 -22.51 10.18 -3.19
CA LEU A 239 -22.16 10.56 -4.55
C LEU A 239 -20.69 10.24 -4.88
N LEU A 240 -19.76 10.59 -4.00
CA LEU A 240 -18.33 10.32 -4.17
C LEU A 240 -18.06 8.82 -4.30
N LEU A 241 -18.68 7.97 -3.47
CA LEU A 241 -18.55 6.52 -3.58
C LEU A 241 -19.08 5.98 -4.93
N LYS A 242 -20.19 6.54 -5.42
CA LYS A 242 -20.76 6.18 -6.73
C LYS A 242 -19.82 6.58 -7.87
N LEU A 243 -19.28 7.80 -7.83
CA LEU A 243 -18.32 8.30 -8.82
C LEU A 243 -17.05 7.46 -8.80
N ASN A 244 -16.48 7.20 -7.61
CA ASN A 244 -15.29 6.36 -7.47
C ASN A 244 -15.50 4.98 -8.11
N TYR A 245 -16.60 4.30 -7.77
CA TYR A 245 -16.94 3.01 -8.36
C TYR A 245 -17.04 3.08 -9.89
N HIS A 246 -17.85 4.01 -10.40
CA HIS A 246 -18.14 4.11 -11.83
C HIS A 246 -16.88 4.42 -12.64
N HIS A 247 -16.12 5.45 -12.24
CA HIS A 247 -14.93 5.87 -12.97
C HIS A 247 -13.76 4.91 -12.80
N THR A 248 -13.62 4.25 -11.64
CA THR A 248 -12.65 3.16 -11.48
C THR A 248 -12.96 2.02 -12.45
N MET A 249 -14.20 1.56 -12.52
CA MET A 249 -14.57 0.47 -13.43
C MET A 249 -14.41 0.86 -14.91
N SER A 250 -14.80 2.09 -15.29
CA SER A 250 -14.56 2.62 -16.63
C SER A 250 -13.06 2.64 -16.97
N TYR A 251 -12.20 3.15 -16.08
CA TYR A 251 -10.75 3.17 -16.30
C TYR A 251 -10.17 1.75 -16.47
N LEU A 252 -10.61 0.79 -15.66
CA LEU A 252 -10.16 -0.60 -15.76
C LEU A 252 -10.58 -1.28 -17.07
N GLN A 253 -11.77 -0.95 -17.57
CA GLN A 253 -12.37 -1.59 -18.75
C GLN A 253 -11.95 -0.92 -20.06
N GLN A 254 -11.85 0.41 -20.07
CA GLN A 254 -11.68 1.24 -21.27
C GLN A 254 -10.32 1.95 -21.28
N GLY A 255 -9.78 2.34 -20.12
CA GLY A 255 -8.55 3.13 -20.02
C GLY A 255 -7.24 2.33 -20.16
N LEU A 256 -7.26 1.04 -19.81
CA LEU A 256 -6.03 0.22 -19.73
C LEU A 256 -5.87 -0.80 -20.88
N GLY A 257 -6.89 -1.56 -21.27
CA GLY A 257 -6.74 -2.58 -22.33
C GLY A 257 -5.68 -3.66 -22.04
N LEU A 258 -5.15 -4.30 -23.09
CA LEU A 258 -4.13 -5.36 -22.99
C LEU A 258 -2.72 -4.83 -23.35
N PRO A 259 -1.64 -5.40 -22.77
CA PRO A 259 -0.29 -5.06 -23.20
C PRO A 259 -0.05 -5.45 -24.67
N ALA A 260 0.93 -4.79 -25.30
CA ALA A 260 1.36 -5.16 -26.64
C ALA A 260 2.20 -6.44 -26.59
N TYR A 261 1.94 -7.35 -27.53
CA TYR A 261 2.78 -8.52 -27.75
C TYR A 261 4.02 -8.14 -28.57
N ILE A 262 5.19 -8.64 -28.17
CA ILE A 262 6.46 -8.46 -28.88
C ILE A 262 6.98 -9.86 -29.22
N GLY A 263 6.88 -10.22 -30.49
CA GLY A 263 7.31 -11.52 -30.99
C GLY A 263 6.79 -11.78 -32.39
N ASN A 264 7.27 -12.86 -33.01
CA ASN A 264 6.96 -13.19 -34.40
C ASN A 264 6.09 -14.46 -34.54
N ASP A 265 5.87 -15.20 -33.45
CA ASP A 265 5.04 -16.41 -33.47
C ASP A 265 3.56 -16.10 -33.21
N LYS A 266 2.67 -16.67 -34.03
CA LYS A 266 1.23 -16.45 -33.94
C LYS A 266 0.60 -17.21 -32.76
N ALA A 267 1.03 -18.44 -32.49
CA ALA A 267 0.49 -19.23 -31.40
C ALA A 267 0.87 -18.63 -30.04
N GLU A 268 2.12 -18.18 -29.90
CA GLU A 268 2.61 -17.45 -28.73
C GLU A 268 1.81 -16.15 -28.52
N ARG A 269 1.60 -15.37 -29.59
CA ARG A 269 0.76 -14.16 -29.54
C ARG A 269 -0.65 -14.44 -29.05
N ASP A 270 -1.30 -15.46 -29.62
CA ASP A 270 -2.68 -15.78 -29.29
C ASP A 270 -2.79 -16.28 -27.83
N GLN A 271 -1.80 -17.04 -27.36
CA GLN A 271 -1.69 -17.45 -25.96
C GLN A 271 -1.42 -16.26 -25.02
N PHE A 272 -0.51 -15.35 -25.39
CA PHE A 272 -0.22 -14.13 -24.64
C PHE A 272 -1.49 -13.29 -24.40
N PHE A 273 -2.26 -13.03 -25.47
CA PHE A 273 -3.50 -12.26 -25.34
C PHE A 273 -4.54 -13.00 -24.50
N LYS A 274 -4.68 -14.32 -24.65
CA LYS A 274 -5.57 -15.13 -23.83
C LYS A 274 -5.21 -15.03 -22.34
N THR A 275 -3.93 -15.23 -22.01
CA THR A 275 -3.43 -15.12 -20.63
C THR A 275 -3.71 -13.74 -20.04
N HIS A 276 -3.35 -12.67 -20.76
CA HIS A 276 -3.58 -11.30 -20.28
C HIS A 276 -5.06 -10.92 -20.20
N GLN A 277 -5.90 -11.46 -21.08
CA GLN A 277 -7.35 -11.24 -21.03
C GLN A 277 -7.96 -11.86 -19.77
N ILE A 278 -7.60 -13.10 -19.44
CA ILE A 278 -8.08 -13.78 -18.23
C ILE A 278 -7.59 -13.03 -16.98
N ALA A 279 -6.30 -12.66 -16.93
CA ALA A 279 -5.74 -11.90 -15.81
C ALA A 279 -6.42 -10.52 -15.64
N ASN A 280 -6.75 -9.84 -16.74
CA ASN A 280 -7.48 -8.59 -16.70
C ASN A 280 -8.93 -8.76 -16.23
N GLN A 281 -9.62 -9.82 -16.65
CA GLN A 281 -10.96 -10.16 -16.17
C GLN A 281 -10.96 -10.45 -14.66
N PHE A 282 -9.97 -11.21 -14.18
CA PHE A 282 -9.78 -11.46 -12.76
C PHE A 282 -9.63 -10.15 -11.98
N ARG A 283 -8.74 -9.26 -12.43
CA ARG A 283 -8.53 -7.93 -11.81
C ARG A 283 -9.80 -7.09 -11.78
N GLN A 284 -10.56 -7.05 -12.88
CA GLN A 284 -11.81 -6.30 -12.95
C GLN A 284 -12.84 -6.86 -11.96
N GLN A 285 -12.97 -8.18 -11.88
CA GLN A 285 -13.87 -8.84 -10.94
C GLN A 285 -13.45 -8.59 -9.49
N LEU A 286 -12.15 -8.69 -9.19
CA LEU A 286 -11.57 -8.40 -7.88
C LEU A 286 -11.92 -6.99 -7.39
N VAL A 287 -11.69 -5.96 -8.22
CA VAL A 287 -11.98 -4.57 -7.85
C VAL A 287 -13.50 -4.35 -7.73
N LYS A 288 -14.29 -4.85 -8.69
CA LYS A 288 -15.75 -4.75 -8.66
C LYS A 288 -16.33 -5.33 -7.37
N ASP A 289 -15.86 -6.50 -6.97
CA ASP A 289 -16.36 -7.18 -5.78
C ASP A 289 -15.91 -6.51 -4.48
N ALA A 290 -14.76 -5.85 -4.47
CA ALA A 290 -14.31 -5.08 -3.31
C ALA A 290 -15.25 -3.90 -3.00
N PHE A 291 -15.88 -3.30 -4.02
CA PHE A 291 -16.90 -2.26 -3.84
C PHE A 291 -18.24 -2.83 -3.34
N VAL A 292 -18.67 -3.97 -3.89
CA VAL A 292 -20.02 -4.50 -3.70
C VAL A 292 -20.13 -5.47 -2.51
N SER A 293 -19.00 -6.02 -2.03
CA SER A 293 -18.90 -6.96 -0.89
C SER A 293 -19.86 -8.14 -0.96
N LYS A 294 -19.99 -8.73 -2.16
CA LYS A 294 -20.86 -9.89 -2.41
C LYS A 294 -20.11 -11.21 -2.56
N SER A 295 -18.80 -11.18 -2.73
CA SER A 295 -17.98 -12.37 -2.94
C SER A 295 -16.73 -12.32 -2.05
N GLY A 296 -16.23 -13.49 -1.65
CA GLY A 296 -15.01 -13.60 -0.85
C GLY A 296 -13.75 -13.10 -1.57
N ILE A 297 -13.75 -13.00 -2.92
CA ILE A 297 -12.56 -12.55 -3.66
C ILE A 297 -12.32 -11.05 -3.51
N GLY A 298 -13.37 -10.22 -3.51
CA GLY A 298 -13.22 -8.76 -3.32
C GLY A 298 -12.66 -8.39 -1.95
N GLU A 299 -12.82 -9.26 -0.96
CA GLU A 299 -12.30 -9.06 0.38
C GLU A 299 -10.77 -9.15 0.47
N LEU A 300 -10.11 -9.73 -0.54
CA LEU A 300 -8.64 -9.68 -0.68
C LEU A 300 -8.09 -8.27 -0.83
N LEU A 301 -8.91 -7.35 -1.36
CA LEU A 301 -8.60 -5.91 -1.38
C LEU A 301 -9.22 -5.18 -0.20
N LYS A 302 -10.46 -5.52 0.14
CA LYS A 302 -11.22 -4.77 1.16
C LYS A 302 -10.65 -4.89 2.56
N ILE A 303 -10.19 -6.08 2.98
CA ILE A 303 -9.61 -6.27 4.32
C ILE A 303 -8.30 -5.46 4.47
N PRO A 304 -7.32 -5.58 3.55
CA PRO A 304 -6.16 -4.68 3.54
C PRO A 304 -6.53 -3.20 3.48
N GLN A 305 -7.53 -2.80 2.68
CA GLN A 305 -7.99 -1.42 2.60
C GLN A 305 -8.51 -0.88 3.94
N ILE A 306 -9.32 -1.67 4.66
CA ILE A 306 -9.83 -1.31 5.99
C ILE A 306 -8.67 -1.13 6.97
N TYR A 307 -7.73 -2.09 7.00
CA TYR A 307 -6.55 -2.00 7.87
C TYR A 307 -5.71 -0.74 7.59
N VAL A 308 -5.40 -0.51 6.31
CA VAL A 308 -4.61 0.64 5.85
C VAL A 308 -5.29 1.97 6.15
N SER A 309 -6.63 2.02 6.16
CA SER A 309 -7.37 3.22 6.54
C SER A 309 -7.18 3.63 8.00
N ILE A 310 -6.75 2.70 8.86
CA ILE A 310 -6.43 2.94 10.27
C ILE A 310 -4.95 3.27 10.41
N VAL A 311 -4.06 2.45 9.85
CA VAL A 311 -2.60 2.62 9.99
C VAL A 311 -2.13 3.93 9.37
N LEU A 312 -2.64 4.25 8.17
CA LEU A 312 -2.35 5.46 7.41
C LEU A 312 -3.61 6.34 7.35
N SER A 313 -4.22 6.64 8.50
CA SER A 313 -5.45 7.45 8.55
C SER A 313 -5.22 8.86 8.00
N THR A 314 -6.22 9.40 7.32
CA THR A 314 -6.24 10.78 6.83
C THR A 314 -7.14 11.69 7.66
N LYS A 315 -7.70 11.18 8.76
CA LYS A 315 -8.57 11.96 9.65
C LYS A 315 -7.75 12.92 10.51
N ALA A 316 -8.29 14.11 10.77
CA ALA A 316 -7.63 15.14 11.58
C ALA A 316 -7.30 14.70 13.02
N ASP A 317 -8.04 13.76 13.59
CA ASP A 317 -7.85 13.18 14.92
C ASP A 317 -6.94 11.94 14.93
N TYR A 318 -6.11 11.76 13.90
CA TYR A 318 -5.17 10.64 13.81
C TYR A 318 -4.25 10.59 15.04
N ASP A 319 -4.14 9.40 15.63
CA ASP A 319 -3.20 9.15 16.74
C ASP A 319 -2.61 7.75 16.58
N ARG A 320 -1.29 7.64 16.68
CA ARG A 320 -0.59 6.35 16.63
C ARG A 320 -0.98 5.40 17.76
N LYS A 321 -1.45 5.89 18.91
CA LYS A 321 -1.99 5.03 19.99
C LYS A 321 -3.20 4.21 19.52
N SER A 322 -3.87 4.64 18.45
CA SER A 322 -5.01 3.93 17.87
C SER A 322 -4.63 2.81 16.91
N LEU A 323 -3.39 2.75 16.41
CA LEU A 323 -3.03 1.78 15.35
C LEU A 323 -3.22 0.34 15.79
N PRO A 324 -2.87 -0.05 17.04
CA PRO A 324 -3.10 -1.41 17.48
C PRO A 324 -4.57 -1.82 17.57
N LYS A 325 -5.53 -0.88 17.40
CA LYS A 325 -6.96 -1.18 17.30
C LYS A 325 -7.38 -1.57 15.87
N GLY A 326 -6.46 -1.52 14.90
CA GLY A 326 -6.72 -1.83 13.50
C GLY A 326 -7.34 -3.21 13.27
N TYR A 327 -6.80 -4.22 13.96
CA TYR A 327 -7.32 -5.59 13.88
C TYR A 327 -8.73 -5.71 14.47
N MET A 328 -9.06 -4.93 15.52
CA MET A 328 -10.35 -5.01 16.20
C MET A 328 -11.50 -4.65 15.26
N LEU A 329 -11.31 -3.67 14.37
CA LEU A 329 -12.33 -3.30 13.40
C LEU A 329 -12.59 -4.47 12.43
N ILE A 330 -11.53 -5.12 11.95
CA ILE A 330 -11.63 -6.27 11.04
C ILE A 330 -12.34 -7.43 11.73
N GLU A 331 -11.95 -7.74 12.97
CA GLU A 331 -12.58 -8.79 13.78
C GLU A 331 -14.07 -8.49 14.05
N GLN A 332 -14.41 -7.24 14.38
CA GLN A 332 -15.80 -6.83 14.59
C GLN A 332 -16.64 -6.92 13.32
N LEU A 333 -16.09 -6.51 12.18
CA LEU A 333 -16.78 -6.62 10.89
C LEU A 333 -16.99 -8.09 10.49
N ALA A 334 -16.01 -8.95 10.76
CA ALA A 334 -16.16 -10.39 10.58
C ALA A 334 -17.25 -10.99 11.49
N LYS A 335 -17.26 -10.65 12.78
CA LYS A 335 -18.29 -11.09 13.75
C LYS A 335 -19.70 -10.63 13.36
N LYS A 336 -19.82 -9.46 12.73
CA LYS A 336 -21.09 -8.92 12.21
C LYS A 336 -21.49 -9.49 10.84
N GLY A 337 -20.69 -10.41 10.26
CA GLY A 337 -20.94 -10.99 8.95
C GLY A 337 -20.70 -10.04 7.77
N ALA A 338 -20.04 -8.89 8.00
CA ALA A 338 -19.70 -7.93 6.96
C ALA A 338 -18.39 -8.28 6.21
N LEU A 339 -17.61 -9.21 6.76
CA LEU A 339 -16.41 -9.79 6.17
C LEU A 339 -16.40 -11.30 6.40
N ASN A 340 -15.75 -12.06 5.53
CA ASN A 340 -15.49 -13.47 5.71
C ASN A 340 -14.60 -13.71 6.94
N PRO A 341 -15.06 -14.50 7.94
CA PRO A 341 -14.30 -14.73 9.17
C PRO A 341 -12.94 -15.39 8.96
N ARG A 342 -12.82 -16.32 7.99
CA ARG A 342 -11.56 -17.00 7.70
C ARG A 342 -10.54 -16.05 7.10
N LEU A 343 -10.97 -15.18 6.17
CA LEU A 343 -10.09 -14.16 5.60
C LEU A 343 -9.64 -13.16 6.64
N ALA A 344 -10.56 -12.70 7.49
CA ALA A 344 -10.25 -11.80 8.59
C ALA A 344 -9.23 -12.42 9.55
N GLU A 345 -9.42 -13.68 9.94
CA GLU A 345 -8.49 -14.41 10.80
C GLU A 345 -7.11 -14.59 10.13
N ALA A 346 -7.07 -15.02 8.87
CA ALA A 346 -5.83 -15.16 8.10
C ALA A 346 -5.06 -13.83 8.04
N PHE A 347 -5.77 -12.73 7.79
CA PHE A 347 -5.18 -11.39 7.76
C PHE A 347 -4.64 -10.95 9.13
N ILE A 348 -5.38 -11.19 10.22
CA ILE A 348 -4.94 -10.85 11.58
C ILE A 348 -3.68 -11.63 11.95
N LYS A 349 -3.58 -12.92 11.55
CA LYS A 349 -2.37 -13.73 11.74
C LYS A 349 -1.15 -13.15 11.02
N ILE A 350 -1.35 -12.48 9.88
CA ILE A 350 -0.25 -11.84 9.12
C ILE A 350 0.26 -10.60 9.83
N VAL A 351 -0.63 -9.68 10.24
CA VAL A 351 -0.24 -8.35 10.70
C VAL A 351 -0.03 -8.25 12.22
N GLY A 352 -0.67 -9.10 13.02
CA GLY A 352 -0.74 -8.96 14.46
C GLY A 352 -1.50 -7.70 14.91
N TYR A 353 -1.32 -7.32 16.18
CA TYR A 353 -1.91 -6.09 16.71
C TYR A 353 -1.09 -4.88 16.32
N PHE A 354 0.24 -4.97 16.35
CA PHE A 354 1.13 -3.83 16.12
C PHE A 354 1.65 -3.82 14.67
N PRO A 355 1.39 -2.78 13.87
CA PRO A 355 1.89 -2.70 12.49
C PRO A 355 3.41 -2.66 12.42
N GLN A 356 3.97 -3.07 11.29
CA GLN A 356 5.42 -2.95 11.04
C GLN A 356 5.84 -1.48 11.09
N GLY A 357 6.98 -1.21 11.74
CA GLY A 357 7.46 0.14 12.02
C GLY A 357 6.85 0.81 13.25
N PHE A 358 5.90 0.16 13.95
CA PHE A 358 5.35 0.69 15.20
C PHE A 358 6.40 0.73 16.33
N GLY A 359 6.40 1.82 17.11
CA GLY A 359 7.31 2.00 18.24
C GLY A 359 6.77 1.37 19.51
N ILE A 360 7.46 0.36 20.03
CA ILE A 360 7.14 -0.31 21.29
C ILE A 360 8.01 0.27 22.40
N THR A 361 7.37 0.67 23.50
CA THR A 361 8.04 0.91 24.77
C THR A 361 7.84 -0.30 25.66
N PHE A 362 8.90 -0.82 26.27
CA PHE A 362 8.83 -2.07 27.04
C PHE A 362 9.75 -2.07 28.25
N ILE A 363 9.47 -2.95 29.21
CA ILE A 363 10.32 -3.18 30.38
C ILE A 363 11.36 -4.26 30.02
N PRO A 364 12.67 -3.94 29.98
CA PRO A 364 13.70 -4.91 29.65
C PRO A 364 13.92 -5.89 30.82
N VAL A 365 14.47 -7.06 30.52
CA VAL A 365 14.87 -8.05 31.52
C VAL A 365 16.40 -8.13 31.63
N ASN A 366 16.90 -8.58 32.78
CA ASN A 366 18.30 -8.95 32.96
C ASN A 366 18.56 -10.40 32.49
N GLU A 367 19.81 -10.86 32.60
CA GLU A 367 20.23 -12.22 32.22
C GLU A 367 19.52 -13.33 33.02
N ARG A 368 18.97 -12.99 34.19
CA ARG A 368 18.18 -13.91 35.03
C ARG A 368 16.68 -13.86 34.72
N GLY A 369 16.28 -13.12 33.67
CA GLY A 369 14.88 -12.94 33.28
C GLY A 369 14.09 -12.00 34.19
N GLN A 370 14.75 -11.26 35.09
CA GLN A 370 14.07 -10.33 35.99
C GLN A 370 13.91 -8.97 35.33
N GLU A 371 12.71 -8.40 35.46
CA GLU A 371 12.39 -7.07 34.95
C GLU A 371 13.24 -5.99 35.62
N LYS A 372 13.73 -5.04 34.81
CA LYS A 372 14.46 -3.88 35.32
C LYS A 372 13.48 -2.77 35.71
N ASN A 373 13.92 -1.89 36.60
CA ASN A 373 13.22 -0.67 36.98
C ASN A 373 13.43 0.46 35.95
N GLN A 374 13.23 0.16 34.66
CA GLN A 374 13.32 1.12 33.57
C GLN A 374 12.50 0.67 32.36
N TYR A 375 12.42 1.50 31.33
CA TYR A 375 11.89 1.10 30.03
C TYR A 375 12.91 1.33 28.91
N GLU A 376 12.71 0.65 27.79
CA GLU A 376 13.51 0.73 26.58
C GLU A 376 12.59 0.79 25.35
N TYR A 377 13.17 1.07 24.20
CA TYR A 377 12.49 1.23 22.93
C TYR A 377 12.85 0.13 21.94
N ALA A 378 11.83 -0.32 21.23
CA ALA A 378 11.93 -1.29 20.14
C ALA A 378 11.02 -0.91 18.97
N ILE A 379 11.27 -1.45 17.79
CA ILE A 379 10.47 -1.23 16.58
C ILE A 379 9.94 -2.58 16.10
N VAL A 380 8.67 -2.68 15.74
CA VAL A 380 8.11 -3.91 15.14
C VAL A 380 8.70 -4.14 13.75
N THR A 381 9.32 -5.30 13.51
CA THR A 381 10.12 -5.55 12.28
C THR A 381 9.73 -6.79 11.49
N GLN A 382 8.84 -7.63 11.99
CA GLN A 382 8.41 -8.85 11.28
C GLN A 382 6.89 -8.95 11.22
N LEU A 383 6.42 -9.60 10.15
CA LEU A 383 5.06 -10.12 9.97
C LEU A 383 4.93 -11.51 10.61
N ASN A 384 3.70 -12.01 10.65
CA ASN A 384 3.33 -13.34 11.16
C ASN A 384 3.77 -13.59 12.61
N PRO A 385 3.42 -12.70 13.56
CA PRO A 385 3.71 -12.97 14.96
C PRO A 385 2.98 -14.24 15.42
N LYS A 386 3.63 -15.04 16.28
CA LYS A 386 3.04 -16.27 16.83
C LYS A 386 1.80 -15.97 17.68
N ASP A 387 1.87 -14.90 18.48
CA ASP A 387 0.73 -14.32 19.19
C ASP A 387 0.54 -12.88 18.67
N PRO A 388 -0.65 -12.50 18.19
CA PRO A 388 -0.93 -11.14 17.74
C PRO A 388 -0.57 -10.03 18.74
N ALA A 389 -0.59 -10.31 20.04
CA ALA A 389 -0.27 -9.36 21.11
C ALA A 389 1.25 -9.27 21.43
N GLU A 390 2.07 -10.16 20.88
CA GLU A 390 3.50 -10.27 21.19
C GLU A 390 4.35 -10.08 19.91
N PRO A 391 4.61 -8.83 19.51
CA PRO A 391 5.30 -8.55 18.25
C PRO A 391 6.79 -8.91 18.33
N MET A 392 7.32 -9.41 17.22
CA MET A 392 8.77 -9.50 17.02
C MET A 392 9.31 -8.11 16.68
N CYS A 393 10.23 -7.64 17.51
CA CYS A 393 10.77 -6.29 17.45
C CYS A 393 12.30 -6.28 17.35
N ARG A 394 12.83 -5.21 16.75
CA ARG A 394 14.23 -4.83 16.85
C ARG A 394 14.41 -3.91 18.05
N ILE A 395 15.25 -4.29 18.99
CA ILE A 395 15.61 -3.40 20.10
C ILE A 395 16.45 -2.24 19.57
N VAL A 396 16.09 -1.01 19.92
CA VAL A 396 16.79 0.20 19.46
C VAL A 396 17.30 1.09 20.59
N SER A 397 17.03 0.73 21.85
CA SER A 397 17.74 1.30 23.00
C SER A 397 18.15 0.22 23.99
N ARG A 398 19.27 0.45 24.67
CA ARG A 398 19.77 -0.41 25.74
C ARG A 398 20.50 0.42 26.77
N ASN A 399 20.18 0.18 28.04
CA ASN A 399 20.69 0.98 29.16
C ASN A 399 20.46 2.47 28.89
N LEU A 400 19.23 2.80 28.44
CA LEU A 400 18.78 4.17 28.22
C LEU A 400 19.56 4.93 27.13
N THR A 401 20.25 4.20 26.25
CA THR A 401 20.99 4.79 25.12
C THR A 401 20.52 4.16 23.81
N TYR A 402 20.32 4.97 22.77
CA TYR A 402 20.00 4.47 21.44
C TYR A 402 21.12 3.64 20.83
N ILE A 403 20.77 2.54 20.18
CA ILE A 403 21.70 1.62 19.52
C ILE A 403 21.28 1.39 18.06
N SER A 404 22.24 1.31 17.16
CA SER A 404 22.01 0.97 15.74
C SER A 404 22.02 -0.54 15.48
N SER A 405 22.60 -1.34 16.41
CA SER A 405 22.85 -2.78 16.23
C SER A 405 22.23 -3.64 17.35
N GLY A 406 20.92 -3.50 17.59
CA GLY A 406 20.20 -4.33 18.56
C GLY A 406 20.08 -5.81 18.19
N THR A 407 19.29 -6.56 18.97
CA THR A 407 18.87 -7.93 18.66
C THR A 407 17.39 -7.93 18.30
N ALA A 408 16.94 -8.94 17.55
CA ALA A 408 15.51 -9.22 17.41
C ALA A 408 15.01 -9.90 18.69
N GLU A 409 13.86 -9.48 19.21
CA GLU A 409 13.26 -10.03 20.42
C GLU A 409 11.73 -9.99 20.31
N ILE A 410 11.06 -11.04 20.80
CA ILE A 410 9.62 -11.04 21.01
C ILE A 410 9.31 -10.27 22.29
N ILE A 411 8.59 -9.16 22.15
CA ILE A 411 8.17 -8.38 23.32
C ILE A 411 6.87 -8.97 23.85
N SER A 412 6.95 -9.64 24.99
CA SER A 412 5.79 -10.27 25.63
C SER A 412 4.76 -9.24 26.08
N LYS A 413 3.50 -9.67 26.14
CA LYS A 413 2.37 -8.84 26.60
C LYS A 413 2.58 -8.32 28.03
N SER A 414 3.29 -9.06 28.88
CA SER A 414 3.60 -8.70 30.27
C SER A 414 4.68 -7.61 30.44
N ARG A 415 5.41 -7.29 29.38
CA ARG A 415 6.50 -6.29 29.39
C ARG A 415 6.21 -5.08 28.51
N ASN A 416 5.29 -5.21 27.57
CA ASN A 416 4.90 -4.14 26.64
C ASN A 416 4.08 -3.05 27.36
N LEU A 417 4.58 -1.82 27.37
CA LEU A 417 3.95 -0.69 28.05
C LEU A 417 2.73 -0.14 27.31
N PHE A 418 2.43 -0.61 26.11
CA PHE A 418 1.14 -0.32 25.47
C PHE A 418 -0.04 -0.82 26.33
N PHE A 419 0.16 -1.93 27.06
CA PHE A 419 -0.85 -2.47 27.97
C PHE A 419 -0.84 -1.70 29.32
N PRO A 420 -1.99 -1.15 29.75
CA PRO A 420 -2.07 -0.28 30.94
C PRO A 420 -1.51 -0.88 32.23
N ALA A 421 -1.71 -2.19 32.45
CA ALA A 421 -1.23 -2.90 33.64
C ALA A 421 0.29 -2.78 33.82
N ASN A 422 1.05 -2.78 32.72
CA ASN A 422 2.51 -2.72 32.78
C ASN A 422 3.01 -1.30 33.05
N ARG A 423 2.29 -0.27 32.60
CA ARG A 423 2.58 1.11 32.97
C ARG A 423 2.38 1.33 34.46
N GLN A 424 1.27 0.85 35.01
CA GLN A 424 0.99 0.90 36.46
C GLN A 424 2.04 0.17 37.29
N LYS A 425 2.55 -0.95 36.79
CA LYS A 425 3.67 -1.66 37.41
C LYS A 425 4.94 -0.80 37.46
N LEU A 426 5.31 -0.16 36.35
CA LEU A 426 6.53 0.65 36.27
C LEU A 426 6.44 1.98 37.03
N MET A 427 5.25 2.58 37.15
CA MET A 427 5.04 3.80 37.94
C MET A 427 5.45 3.66 39.42
N ARG A 428 5.55 2.43 39.94
CA ARG A 428 5.99 2.15 41.32
C ARG A 428 7.47 2.41 41.58
N VAL A 429 8.28 2.59 40.52
CA VAL A 429 9.72 2.86 40.63
C VAL A 429 10.02 4.26 41.21
N GLY A 430 9.03 5.17 41.20
CA GLY A 430 9.14 6.52 41.76
C GLY A 430 9.38 7.59 40.69
N LYS A 431 8.83 8.79 40.92
CA LYS A 431 8.81 9.89 39.94
C LYS A 431 10.20 10.33 39.48
N ASP A 432 11.14 10.49 40.40
CA ASP A 432 12.50 11.00 40.09
C ASP A 432 13.26 10.08 39.14
N ARG A 433 13.14 8.76 39.34
CA ARG A 433 13.77 7.78 38.45
C ARG A 433 13.14 7.77 37.07
N LEU A 434 11.83 7.96 36.97
CA LEU A 434 11.13 8.04 35.67
C LEU A 434 11.50 9.31 34.90
N ILE A 435 11.67 10.43 35.61
CA ILE A 435 12.21 11.68 35.04
C ILE A 435 13.61 11.45 34.47
N GLU A 436 14.49 10.80 35.22
CA GLU A 436 15.85 10.46 34.77
C GLU A 436 15.82 9.61 33.49
N ILE A 437 15.00 8.55 33.47
CA ILE A 437 14.85 7.67 32.30
C ILE A 437 14.38 8.46 31.08
N MET A 438 13.33 9.27 31.23
CA MET A 438 12.75 10.03 30.13
C MET A 438 13.72 11.09 29.59
N SER A 439 14.51 11.71 30.46
CA SER A 439 15.54 12.69 30.05
C SER A 439 16.66 12.09 29.18
N GLN A 440 16.91 10.78 29.28
CA GLN A 440 17.94 10.09 28.48
C GLN A 440 17.39 9.59 27.15
N LEU A 441 16.08 9.33 27.06
CA LEU A 441 15.44 8.70 25.92
C LEU A 441 14.53 9.63 25.11
N SER A 442 14.25 10.85 25.58
CA SER A 442 13.39 11.82 24.88
C SER A 442 14.10 13.14 24.67
N ASN A 443 14.05 13.67 23.44
CA ASN A 443 14.61 14.97 23.09
C ASN A 443 13.70 16.15 23.52
N ASN A 444 12.40 15.91 23.71
CA ASN A 444 11.38 16.92 24.00
C ASN A 444 10.62 16.57 25.29
N PHE A 445 11.33 16.66 26.42
CA PHE A 445 10.84 16.27 27.74
C PHE A 445 10.06 17.41 28.44
N ASN A 446 8.90 17.07 29.03
CA ASN A 446 8.20 17.91 30.00
C ASN A 446 7.98 17.10 31.29
N SER A 447 8.50 17.61 32.43
CA SER A 447 8.49 16.93 33.73
C SER A 447 7.16 17.01 34.49
N GLU A 448 6.20 17.81 34.01
CA GLU A 448 4.95 18.10 34.72
C GLU A 448 3.87 17.01 34.55
N ASP A 449 3.97 16.15 33.55
CA ASP A 449 2.98 15.09 33.26
C ASP A 449 3.51 13.70 33.62
N ILE A 450 3.01 13.13 34.72
CA ILE A 450 3.41 11.81 35.24
C ILE A 450 3.03 10.68 34.27
N ASP A 451 1.88 10.77 33.59
CA ASP A 451 1.45 9.74 32.65
C ASP A 451 2.32 9.77 31.38
N ASN A 452 2.91 10.91 31.04
CA ASN A 452 3.91 11.02 29.97
C ASN A 452 5.27 10.44 30.37
N LEU A 453 5.58 10.30 31.67
CA LEU A 453 6.83 9.69 32.13
C LEU A 453 6.93 8.19 31.80
N VAL A 454 5.80 7.53 31.54
CA VAL A 454 5.75 6.11 31.14
C VAL A 454 4.95 5.98 29.84
N PRO A 455 5.56 6.33 28.70
CA PRO A 455 4.82 6.42 27.46
C PRO A 455 4.38 5.01 26.98
N PRO A 456 3.14 4.86 26.45
CA PRO A 456 2.64 3.57 25.96
C PRO A 456 3.28 3.13 24.64
N LEU A 457 3.91 4.05 23.92
CA LEU A 457 4.61 3.89 22.65
C LEU A 457 5.64 5.00 22.52
N TRP A 458 6.54 4.90 21.54
CA TRP A 458 7.47 5.98 21.20
C TRP A 458 7.45 6.24 19.69
N GLU A 459 7.98 7.38 19.25
CA GLU A 459 7.96 7.82 17.84
C GLU A 459 9.24 7.42 17.10
N PRO A 460 9.23 6.38 16.24
CA PRO A 460 10.48 5.87 15.67
C PRO A 460 10.99 6.65 14.46
N ASN A 461 10.21 7.62 13.97
CA ASN A 461 10.57 8.41 12.79
C ASN A 461 11.85 9.21 13.02
N GLU A 462 12.00 9.89 14.16
CA GLU A 462 13.21 10.65 14.48
C GLU A 462 14.45 9.74 14.48
N PHE A 463 14.33 8.57 15.10
CA PHE A 463 15.39 7.57 15.09
C PHE A 463 15.73 7.11 13.67
N PHE A 464 14.73 6.82 12.84
CA PHE A 464 14.88 6.34 11.47
C PHE A 464 15.33 7.43 10.47
N SER A 465 15.14 8.71 10.80
CA SER A 465 15.59 9.84 9.97
C SER A 465 17.12 9.86 9.80
N ASN A 466 17.85 9.26 10.75
CA ASN A 466 19.28 9.08 10.63
C ASN A 466 19.61 7.85 9.78
N LYS A 467 20.30 8.05 8.65
CA LYS A 467 20.78 6.99 7.75
C LYS A 467 21.38 5.77 8.44
N ARG A 468 22.16 5.99 9.51
CA ARG A 468 22.87 4.94 10.27
C ARG A 468 21.90 3.99 11.00
N ASN A 469 20.70 4.47 11.27
CA ASN A 469 19.64 3.78 11.99
C ASN A 469 18.63 3.12 11.06
N GLN A 470 18.74 3.29 9.73
CA GLN A 470 17.79 2.73 8.78
C GLN A 470 18.02 1.25 8.47
N ASN A 471 19.17 0.67 8.88
CA ASN A 471 19.43 -0.75 8.70
C ASN A 471 18.92 -1.58 9.89
N LEU A 472 17.61 -1.74 9.95
CA LEU A 472 16.94 -2.42 11.06
C LEU A 472 16.57 -3.88 10.77
N TRP A 473 16.66 -4.32 9.51
CA TRP A 473 16.07 -5.58 9.03
C TRP A 473 17.08 -6.71 8.79
N ASN A 474 18.16 -6.73 9.57
CA ASN A 474 19.17 -7.78 9.44
C ASN A 474 18.59 -9.15 9.82
N ARG A 475 18.98 -10.20 9.08
CA ARG A 475 18.74 -11.59 9.45
C ARG A 475 19.37 -11.82 10.82
N SER A 476 18.53 -11.82 11.85
CA SER A 476 18.92 -12.21 13.20
C SER A 476 17.98 -13.32 13.62
N LEU A 477 18.30 -14.51 13.12
CA LEU A 477 18.29 -15.79 13.82
C LEU A 477 19.30 -16.70 13.11
#